data_AF-A0A8J8BHW9-F1
#
_entry.id   AF-A0A8J8BHW9-F1
#
_cell.length_a   1.000
_cell.length_b   1.000
_cell.length_c   1.000
_cell.angle_alpha   90.00
_cell.angle_beta   90.00
_cell.angle_gamma   90.00
#
_symmetry.space_group_name_H-M   'P 1'
#
loop_
_entity.id
_entity.type
_entity.pdbx_description
1 polymer ?
#
loop_
_entity_poly.entity_id
_entity_poly.type
_entity_poly.pdbx_seq_one_letter_code
_entity_poly.pdbx_strand_id
1 'polypeptide(L)'
;MLTELQKKAAQAIVNIFETSRPLGDYSKVTLLQGDTGHLTYGRSQTTLSSGNLYLLIKRYCGSAGAELAEDLTSYLGRLEDRDVNLDQDMKFRRLLRDAGRDPVMQRVQDRFFDSVYWIPATSTARAIGVAQALGVGVVYDSCIHGSWSRMRDRTEERFGQVKDLGEKGWIQRYIEVRRDWLANHSNTLLHRTVYRMDSFQELIEEDNWELELPFTCRGIAVNELALTEPGDARASSESDERRLLRLRTPFQRGEDVKSLQEALVVAGMSLTVDGIFGPATENAVRAWQGQQGLFVDGIVGPATRATLDV
;
A
#
# COMPACT_ATOMS: atom_id res chain seq x y z
N MET A 1 -2.61 21.90 15.88
CA MET A 1 -2.63 21.35 14.51
C MET A 1 -1.37 20.54 14.35
N LEU A 2 -1.44 19.37 13.74
CA LEU A 2 -0.26 18.52 13.50
C LEU A 2 0.74 19.24 12.61
N THR A 3 2.04 18.98 12.85
CA THR A 3 3.08 19.39 11.90
C THR A 3 2.98 18.59 10.60
N GLU A 4 3.58 19.07 9.51
CA GLU A 4 3.64 18.29 8.26
C GLU A 4 4.37 16.96 8.44
N LEU A 5 5.36 16.89 9.34
CA LEU A 5 6.06 15.64 9.64
C LEU A 5 5.15 14.64 10.36
N GLN A 6 4.39 15.10 11.36
CA GLN A 6 3.40 14.27 12.06
C GLN A 6 2.29 13.78 11.14
N LYS A 7 1.82 14.65 10.23
CA LYS A 7 0.88 14.26 9.16
C LYS A 7 1.47 13.13 8.32
N LYS A 8 2.70 13.29 7.82
CA LYS A 8 3.37 12.27 7.00
C LYS A 8 3.56 10.96 7.78
N ALA A 9 3.96 11.02 9.04
CA ALA A 9 4.08 9.85 9.91
C ALA A 9 2.76 9.10 10.07
N ALA A 10 1.67 9.81 10.35
CA ALA A 10 0.33 9.22 10.45
C ALA A 10 -0.14 8.60 9.13
N GLN A 11 0.11 9.29 8.01
CA GLN A 11 -0.19 8.75 6.66
C GLN A 11 0.66 7.51 6.34
N ALA A 12 1.91 7.47 6.80
CA ALA A 12 2.81 6.35 6.56
C ALA A 12 2.36 5.06 7.24
N ILE A 13 1.79 5.13 8.44
CA ILE A 13 1.21 3.96 9.12
C ILE A 13 0.15 3.30 8.22
N VAL A 14 -0.78 4.10 7.69
CA VAL A 14 -1.83 3.58 6.79
C VAL A 14 -1.24 3.07 5.47
N ASN A 15 -0.32 3.81 4.86
CA ASN A 15 0.34 3.37 3.63
C ASN A 15 1.07 2.03 3.82
N ILE A 16 1.72 1.82 4.96
CA ILE A 16 2.36 0.55 5.34
C ILE A 16 1.32 -0.56 5.44
N PHE A 17 0.14 -0.30 5.99
CA PHE A 17 -0.92 -1.30 6.03
C PHE A 17 -1.44 -1.70 4.65
N GLU A 18 -1.48 -0.78 3.67
CA GLU A 18 -1.98 -1.05 2.32
C GLU A 18 -0.92 -1.60 1.35
N THR A 19 0.35 -1.25 1.56
CA THR A 19 1.42 -1.48 0.56
C THR A 19 2.76 -1.91 1.14
N SER A 20 2.88 -1.96 2.46
CA SER A 20 4.15 -2.21 3.15
C SER A 20 5.24 -1.19 2.80
N ARG A 21 4.85 0.03 2.39
CA ARG A 21 5.75 1.14 2.07
C ARG A 21 5.30 2.42 2.78
N PRO A 22 6.18 3.17 3.45
CA PRO A 22 5.83 4.43 4.14
C PRO A 22 5.15 5.47 3.22
N LEU A 23 5.60 5.59 1.97
CA LEU A 23 5.02 6.54 1.01
C LEU A 23 3.91 5.94 0.13
N GLY A 24 3.57 4.68 0.36
CA GLY A 24 2.66 3.94 -0.50
C GLY A 24 3.29 3.55 -1.82
N ASP A 25 2.45 3.29 -2.83
CA ASP A 25 2.89 3.01 -4.20
C ASP A 25 2.03 3.78 -5.20
N TYR A 26 2.55 4.92 -5.66
CA TYR A 26 1.89 5.81 -6.62
C TYR A 26 1.64 5.16 -7.98
N SER A 27 2.39 4.11 -8.33
CA SER A 27 2.28 3.39 -9.61
C SER A 27 1.45 2.12 -9.49
N LYS A 28 1.01 1.71 -8.30
CA LYS A 28 0.28 0.45 -8.11
C LYS A 28 -1.04 0.48 -8.88
N VAL A 29 -1.19 -0.47 -9.79
CA VAL A 29 -2.44 -0.73 -10.54
C VAL A 29 -2.89 -2.14 -10.22
N THR A 30 -4.02 -2.27 -9.55
CA THR A 30 -4.58 -3.53 -9.06
C THR A 30 -5.93 -3.80 -9.69
N LEU A 31 -6.22 -5.08 -9.90
CA LEU A 31 -7.53 -5.60 -10.22
C LEU A 31 -7.72 -6.83 -9.34
N LEU A 32 -8.64 -6.75 -8.37
CA LEU A 32 -8.92 -7.84 -7.45
C LEU A 32 -10.08 -8.66 -7.99
N GLN A 33 -9.85 -9.95 -8.24
CA GLN A 33 -10.87 -10.84 -8.78
C GLN A 33 -12.04 -10.98 -7.79
N GLY A 34 -13.26 -10.63 -8.23
CA GLY A 34 -14.47 -10.67 -7.40
C GLY A 34 -14.72 -9.40 -6.58
N ASP A 35 -13.86 -8.38 -6.68
CA ASP A 35 -14.10 -7.07 -6.08
C ASP A 35 -14.93 -6.18 -7.01
N THR A 36 -15.89 -5.45 -6.42
CA THR A 36 -16.71 -4.43 -7.10
C THR A 36 -15.96 -3.12 -7.35
N GLY A 37 -14.74 -2.98 -6.81
CA GLY A 37 -13.84 -1.84 -7.04
C GLY A 37 -13.42 -1.67 -8.49
N HIS A 38 -13.36 -2.75 -9.28
CA HIS A 38 -12.75 -2.77 -10.61
C HIS A 38 -11.31 -2.23 -10.56
N LEU A 39 -10.80 -1.64 -11.65
CA LEU A 39 -9.45 -1.11 -11.70
C LEU A 39 -9.16 -0.13 -10.55
N THR A 40 -8.07 -0.38 -9.85
CA THR A 40 -7.66 0.35 -8.66
C THR A 40 -6.26 0.91 -8.87
N TYR A 41 -6.03 2.18 -8.53
CA TYR A 41 -4.79 2.90 -8.88
C TYR A 41 -4.25 3.79 -7.75
N GLY A 42 -2.93 3.77 -7.62
CA GLY A 42 -2.15 4.73 -6.86
C GLY A 42 -1.97 4.37 -5.40
N ARG A 43 -1.27 5.25 -4.67
CA ARG A 43 -0.83 4.98 -3.28
C ARG A 43 -1.96 4.76 -2.30
N SER A 44 -3.14 5.27 -2.65
CA SER A 44 -4.35 5.19 -1.86
C SER A 44 -5.46 4.39 -2.53
N GLN A 45 -5.11 3.59 -3.55
CA GLN A 45 -5.99 2.60 -4.17
C GLN A 45 -7.35 3.20 -4.61
N THR A 46 -7.32 4.31 -5.36
CA THR A 46 -8.54 4.91 -5.93
C THR A 46 -9.15 4.00 -6.98
N THR A 47 -10.46 3.79 -6.93
CA THR A 47 -11.14 2.78 -7.76
C THR A 47 -11.90 3.39 -8.93
N LEU A 48 -12.06 2.62 -10.00
CA LEU A 48 -12.90 2.96 -11.15
C LEU A 48 -14.38 3.07 -10.74
N SER A 49 -14.89 2.10 -9.99
CA SER A 49 -16.31 2.02 -9.66
C SER A 49 -16.81 3.16 -8.77
N SER A 50 -15.96 3.74 -7.94
CA SER A 50 -16.29 4.91 -7.12
C SER A 50 -16.38 6.20 -7.94
N GLY A 51 -15.79 6.25 -9.14
CA GLY A 51 -15.58 7.48 -9.90
C GLY A 51 -14.38 8.32 -9.42
N ASN A 52 -13.70 7.94 -8.33
CA ASN A 52 -12.54 8.67 -7.85
C ASN A 52 -11.35 8.57 -8.82
N LEU A 53 -11.22 7.44 -9.53
CA LEU A 53 -10.20 7.30 -10.57
C LEU A 53 -10.38 8.35 -11.68
N TYR A 54 -11.61 8.61 -12.12
CA TYR A 54 -11.90 9.68 -13.09
C TYR A 54 -11.45 11.04 -12.58
N LEU A 55 -11.86 11.41 -11.36
CA LEU A 55 -11.52 12.71 -10.77
C LEU A 55 -10.02 12.90 -10.62
N LEU A 56 -9.31 11.85 -10.22
CA LEU A 56 -7.85 11.85 -10.09
C LEU A 56 -7.17 12.07 -11.45
N ILE A 57 -7.54 11.28 -12.47
CA ILE A 57 -6.92 11.38 -13.80
C ILE A 57 -7.29 12.70 -14.49
N LYS A 58 -8.53 13.18 -14.34
CA LYS A 58 -8.95 14.51 -14.82
C LYS A 58 -8.08 15.63 -14.21
N ARG A 59 -7.80 15.55 -12.91
CA ARG A 59 -6.95 16.53 -12.23
C ARG A 59 -5.50 16.47 -12.69
N TYR A 60 -4.98 15.27 -12.94
CA TYR A 60 -3.64 15.11 -13.50
C TYR A 60 -3.54 15.68 -14.93
N CYS A 61 -4.50 15.37 -15.80
CA CYS A 61 -4.53 15.88 -17.17
C CYS A 61 -4.63 17.42 -17.22
N GLY A 62 -5.30 18.03 -16.25
CA GLY A 62 -5.38 19.49 -16.11
C GLY A 62 -4.20 20.15 -15.39
N SER A 63 -3.18 19.40 -14.97
CA SER A 63 -2.03 19.93 -14.23
C SER A 63 -0.89 20.31 -15.18
N ALA A 64 -0.32 21.49 -14.99
CA ALA A 64 0.84 21.94 -15.77
C ALA A 64 2.04 21.00 -15.56
N GLY A 65 2.69 20.62 -16.67
CA GLY A 65 3.86 19.74 -16.67
C GLY A 65 3.58 18.25 -16.53
N ALA A 66 2.30 17.82 -16.57
CA ALA A 66 1.93 16.41 -16.54
C ALA A 66 2.35 15.72 -17.85
N GLU A 67 3.33 14.82 -17.78
CA GLU A 67 3.99 14.23 -18.96
C GLU A 67 3.04 13.37 -19.80
N LEU A 68 2.11 12.66 -19.14
CA LEU A 68 1.18 11.73 -19.79
C LEU A 68 -0.24 12.29 -19.89
N ALA A 69 -0.42 13.61 -19.73
CA ALA A 69 -1.73 14.25 -19.78
C ALA A 69 -2.45 14.04 -21.12
N GLU A 70 -1.74 14.19 -22.24
CA GLU A 70 -2.33 14.03 -23.58
C GLU A 70 -2.83 12.60 -23.80
N ASP A 71 -2.00 11.60 -23.46
CA ASP A 71 -2.36 10.18 -23.58
C ASP A 71 -3.56 9.80 -22.71
N LEU A 72 -3.56 10.24 -21.44
CA LEU A 72 -4.62 9.93 -20.48
C LEU A 72 -5.92 10.69 -20.73
N THR A 73 -5.87 11.84 -21.40
CA THR A 73 -7.06 12.63 -21.76
C THR A 73 -8.05 11.82 -22.61
N SER A 74 -7.54 10.96 -23.49
CA SER A 74 -8.36 10.09 -24.35
C SER A 74 -9.23 9.07 -23.57
N TYR A 75 -8.88 8.79 -22.31
CA TYR A 75 -9.62 7.86 -21.45
C TYR A 75 -10.65 8.54 -20.54
N LEU A 76 -10.68 9.88 -20.48
CA LEU A 76 -11.53 10.60 -19.51
C LEU A 76 -13.03 10.30 -19.67
N GLY A 77 -13.53 10.19 -20.89
CA GLY A 77 -14.94 9.83 -21.13
C GLY A 77 -15.26 8.43 -20.59
N ARG A 78 -14.43 7.43 -20.94
CA ARG A 78 -14.59 6.05 -20.45
C ARG A 78 -14.49 5.95 -18.93
N LEU A 79 -13.61 6.75 -18.31
CA LEU A 79 -13.46 6.83 -16.86
C LEU A 79 -14.69 7.47 -16.19
N GLU A 80 -15.25 8.53 -16.79
CA GLU A 80 -16.47 9.19 -16.31
C GLU A 80 -17.68 8.24 -16.36
N ASP A 81 -17.78 7.46 -17.45
CA ASP A 81 -18.78 6.41 -17.64
C ASP A 81 -18.55 5.15 -16.78
N ARG A 82 -17.44 5.09 -16.05
CA ARG A 82 -17.01 3.92 -15.25
C ARG A 82 -16.95 2.63 -16.08
N ASP A 83 -16.46 2.74 -17.32
CA ASP A 83 -16.37 1.64 -18.27
C ASP A 83 -15.48 0.50 -17.74
N VAL A 84 -16.11 -0.58 -17.26
CA VAL A 84 -15.43 -1.75 -16.68
C VAL A 84 -14.52 -2.48 -17.67
N ASN A 85 -14.64 -2.23 -18.99
CA ASN A 85 -13.69 -2.78 -19.96
C ASN A 85 -12.27 -2.23 -19.79
N LEU A 86 -12.10 -1.12 -19.05
CA LEU A 86 -10.78 -0.59 -18.67
C LEU A 86 -10.00 -1.56 -17.78
N ASP A 87 -10.65 -2.51 -17.12
CA ASP A 87 -10.00 -3.56 -16.32
C ASP A 87 -8.99 -4.38 -17.13
N GLN A 88 -9.32 -4.62 -18.40
CA GLN A 88 -8.53 -5.43 -19.33
C GLN A 88 -7.71 -4.58 -20.32
N ASP A 89 -7.82 -3.25 -20.23
CA ASP A 89 -7.10 -2.33 -21.12
C ASP A 89 -5.63 -2.21 -20.69
N MET A 90 -4.78 -3.04 -21.31
CA MET A 90 -3.36 -3.11 -20.97
C MET A 90 -2.59 -1.84 -21.31
N LYS A 91 -3.06 -1.05 -22.30
CA LYS A 91 -2.44 0.24 -22.63
C LYS A 91 -2.73 1.24 -21.51
N PHE A 92 -3.99 1.36 -21.11
CA PHE A 92 -4.39 2.23 -20.01
C PHE A 92 -3.67 1.88 -18.70
N ARG A 93 -3.63 0.59 -18.35
CA ARG A 93 -2.91 0.11 -17.15
C ARG A 93 -1.41 0.39 -17.17
N ARG A 94 -0.80 0.46 -18.35
CA ARG A 94 0.61 0.88 -18.50
C ARG A 94 0.74 2.38 -18.29
N LEU A 95 -0.11 3.18 -18.92
CA LEU A 95 -0.12 4.64 -18.75
C LEU A 95 -0.30 5.04 -17.28
N LEU A 96 -1.18 4.37 -16.54
CA LEU A 96 -1.33 4.60 -15.09
C LEU A 96 -0.04 4.30 -14.32
N ARG A 97 0.59 3.15 -14.57
CA ARG A 97 1.86 2.80 -13.89
C ARG A 97 2.96 3.82 -14.18
N ASP A 98 3.07 4.24 -15.43
CA ASP A 98 4.07 5.21 -15.86
C ASP A 98 3.76 6.60 -15.29
N ALA A 99 2.50 7.01 -15.28
CA ALA A 99 2.06 8.25 -14.65
C ALA A 99 2.37 8.27 -13.15
N GLY A 100 2.27 7.14 -12.44
CA GLY A 100 2.66 7.07 -11.03
C GLY A 100 4.13 7.44 -10.74
N ARG A 101 5.00 7.39 -11.76
CA ARG A 101 6.40 7.84 -11.67
C ARG A 101 6.57 9.33 -11.94
N ASP A 102 5.59 9.99 -12.56
CA ASP A 102 5.61 11.43 -12.80
C ASP A 102 5.42 12.18 -11.46
N PRO A 103 6.37 13.05 -11.05
CA PRO A 103 6.23 13.87 -9.84
C PRO A 103 4.94 14.71 -9.80
N VAL A 104 4.39 15.12 -10.95
CA VAL A 104 3.11 15.82 -11.04
C VAL A 104 1.97 14.91 -10.60
N MET A 105 1.94 13.66 -11.05
CA MET A 105 0.94 12.68 -10.64
C MET A 105 1.06 12.37 -9.14
N GLN A 106 2.27 12.24 -8.61
CA GLN A 106 2.48 12.01 -7.18
C GLN A 106 1.88 13.15 -6.34
N ARG A 107 2.17 14.41 -6.71
CA ARG A 107 1.56 15.59 -6.08
C ARG A 107 0.04 15.67 -6.27
N VAL A 108 -0.49 15.17 -7.38
CA VAL A 108 -1.94 15.12 -7.63
C VAL A 108 -2.60 14.06 -6.75
N GLN A 109 -2.02 12.87 -6.62
CA GLN A 109 -2.49 11.83 -5.70
C GLN A 109 -2.45 12.32 -4.25
N ASP A 110 -1.36 12.98 -3.84
CA ASP A 110 -1.25 13.53 -2.49
C ASP A 110 -2.35 14.53 -2.17
N ARG A 111 -2.54 15.54 -3.03
CA ARG A 111 -3.57 16.56 -2.84
C ARG A 111 -4.98 15.99 -2.92
N PHE A 112 -5.22 15.05 -3.82
CA PHE A 112 -6.51 14.39 -3.95
C PHE A 112 -6.84 13.65 -2.66
N PHE A 113 -5.92 12.81 -2.20
CA PHE A 113 -6.12 12.00 -1.01
C PHE A 113 -6.22 12.85 0.27
N ASP A 114 -5.45 13.93 0.36
CA ASP A 114 -5.60 14.90 1.43
C ASP A 114 -7.02 15.49 1.47
N SER A 115 -7.56 15.87 0.32
CA SER A 115 -8.91 16.45 0.23
C SER A 115 -10.04 15.46 0.51
N VAL A 116 -9.86 14.19 0.12
CA VAL A 116 -10.93 13.18 0.24
C VAL A 116 -10.91 12.47 1.59
N TYR A 117 -9.74 12.26 2.19
CA TYR A 117 -9.62 11.43 3.40
C TYR A 117 -8.98 12.16 4.57
N TRP A 118 -7.84 12.81 4.37
CA TRP A 118 -7.09 13.43 5.48
C TRP A 118 -7.85 14.61 6.12
N ILE A 119 -8.28 15.59 5.32
CA ILE A 119 -8.96 16.78 5.81
C ILE A 119 -10.28 16.42 6.52
N PRO A 120 -11.14 15.54 5.96
CA PRO A 120 -12.33 15.06 6.68
C PRO A 120 -12.00 14.32 7.98
N ALA A 121 -11.01 13.43 7.98
CA ALA A 121 -10.63 12.66 9.16
C ALA A 121 -10.08 13.55 10.27
N THR A 122 -9.19 14.49 9.95
CA THR A 122 -8.63 15.43 10.93
C THR A 122 -9.67 16.40 11.48
N SER A 123 -10.62 16.84 10.64
CA SER A 123 -11.78 17.62 11.10
C SER A 123 -12.64 16.82 12.08
N THR A 124 -12.83 15.53 11.79
CA THR A 124 -13.59 14.60 12.64
C THR A 124 -12.89 14.34 13.97
N ALA A 125 -11.58 14.08 13.96
CA ALA A 125 -10.77 13.92 15.16
C ALA A 125 -10.85 15.17 16.05
N ARG A 126 -10.67 16.35 15.45
CA ARG A 126 -10.77 17.63 16.15
C ARG A 126 -12.15 17.85 16.77
N ALA A 127 -13.22 17.49 16.06
CA ALA A 127 -14.59 17.68 16.55
C ALA A 127 -14.89 16.91 17.84
N ILE A 128 -14.19 15.80 18.08
CA ILE A 128 -14.33 15.02 19.32
C ILE A 128 -13.20 15.30 20.33
N GLY A 129 -12.29 16.23 20.05
CA GLY A 129 -11.18 16.56 20.96
C GLY A 129 -9.96 15.65 20.87
N VAL A 130 -9.79 14.93 19.75
CA VAL A 130 -8.56 14.17 19.44
C VAL A 130 -7.61 15.07 18.63
N ALA A 131 -6.40 15.26 19.13
CA ALA A 131 -5.43 16.21 18.59
C ALA A 131 -4.00 15.66 18.41
N GLN A 132 -3.61 14.62 19.15
CA GLN A 132 -2.29 13.99 19.08
C GLN A 132 -2.14 13.19 17.79
N ALA A 133 -0.91 13.12 17.27
CA ALA A 133 -0.63 12.56 15.95
C ALA A 133 -1.09 11.09 15.80
N LEU A 134 -0.84 10.27 16.82
CA LEU A 134 -1.25 8.87 16.86
C LEU A 134 -2.78 8.75 16.87
N GLY A 135 -3.46 9.51 17.74
CA GLY A 135 -4.92 9.53 17.81
C GLY A 135 -5.56 9.93 16.49
N VAL A 136 -5.05 11.00 15.86
CA VAL A 136 -5.48 11.42 14.52
C VAL A 136 -5.24 10.32 13.48
N GLY A 137 -4.10 9.62 13.54
CA GLY A 137 -3.79 8.48 12.67
C GLY A 137 -4.81 7.34 12.79
N VAL A 138 -5.26 7.02 14.02
CA VAL A 138 -6.31 6.02 14.28
C VAL A 138 -7.64 6.44 13.67
N VAL A 139 -8.07 7.70 13.85
CA VAL A 139 -9.30 8.23 13.24
C VAL A 139 -9.21 8.16 11.71
N TYR A 140 -8.07 8.56 11.16
CA TYR A 140 -7.80 8.59 9.73
C TYR A 140 -7.84 7.20 9.08
N ASP A 141 -7.17 6.19 9.64
CA ASP A 141 -7.30 4.79 9.17
C ASP A 141 -8.77 4.32 9.23
N SER A 142 -9.47 4.63 10.32
CA SER A 142 -10.86 4.22 10.52
C SER A 142 -11.84 4.85 9.53
N CYS A 143 -11.58 6.09 9.12
CA CYS A 143 -12.36 6.79 8.10
C CYS A 143 -12.16 6.19 6.70
N ILE A 144 -10.92 5.85 6.33
CA ILE A 144 -10.61 5.21 5.04
C ILE A 144 -11.34 3.87 4.92
N HIS A 145 -11.32 3.07 5.98
CA HIS A 145 -11.94 1.75 6.01
C HIS A 145 -13.45 1.79 6.33
N GLY A 146 -14.04 2.98 6.43
CA GLY A 146 -15.48 3.16 6.63
C GLY A 146 -16.02 2.66 7.98
N SER A 147 -15.16 2.28 8.92
CA SER A 147 -15.56 1.76 10.23
C SER A 147 -15.71 2.84 11.29
N TRP A 148 -15.30 4.09 10.99
CA TRP A 148 -15.23 5.18 11.97
C TRP A 148 -16.52 5.36 12.79
N SER A 149 -17.64 5.72 12.16
CA SER A 149 -18.87 6.07 12.88
C SER A 149 -19.35 4.92 13.77
N ARG A 150 -19.38 3.70 13.22
CA ARG A 150 -19.85 2.52 13.94
C ARG A 150 -18.97 2.19 15.15
N MET A 151 -17.66 2.29 15.02
CA MET A 151 -16.74 1.98 16.12
C MET A 151 -16.71 3.11 17.16
N ARG A 152 -16.83 4.37 16.73
CA ARG A 152 -16.95 5.51 17.63
C ARG A 152 -18.18 5.36 18.51
N ASP A 153 -19.36 5.15 17.90
CA ASP A 153 -20.63 5.04 18.63
C ASP A 153 -20.58 3.89 19.63
N ARG A 154 -20.05 2.73 19.24
CA ARG A 154 -19.84 1.59 20.14
C ARG A 154 -18.87 1.88 21.29
N THR A 155 -17.84 2.68 21.03
CA THR A 155 -16.87 3.07 22.06
C THR A 155 -17.52 4.02 23.05
N GLU A 156 -18.26 5.01 22.55
CA GLU A 156 -18.99 5.99 23.37
C GLU A 156 -20.09 5.33 24.20
N GLU A 157 -20.85 4.39 23.64
CA GLU A 157 -21.88 3.64 24.36
C GLU A 157 -21.31 2.80 25.51
N ARG A 158 -20.11 2.23 25.33
CA ARG A 158 -19.50 1.33 26.32
C ARG A 158 -18.66 2.04 27.37
N PHE A 159 -17.99 3.13 27.00
CA PHE A 159 -16.93 3.73 27.81
C PHE A 159 -17.04 5.25 27.99
N GLY A 160 -17.95 5.91 27.27
CA GLY A 160 -18.09 7.38 27.29
C GLY A 160 -17.31 8.10 26.20
N GLN A 161 -17.39 9.43 26.21
CA GLN A 161 -16.82 10.29 25.18
C GLN A 161 -15.37 10.66 25.52
N VAL A 162 -14.66 11.24 24.54
CA VAL A 162 -13.28 11.72 24.72
C VAL A 162 -13.17 12.70 25.89
N LYS A 163 -14.18 13.57 26.09
CA LYS A 163 -14.20 14.53 27.22
C LYS A 163 -14.24 13.85 28.59
N ASP A 164 -14.75 12.62 28.66
CA ASP A 164 -14.92 11.87 29.91
C ASP A 164 -13.65 11.06 30.26
N LEU A 165 -12.98 10.54 29.23
CA LEU A 165 -11.83 9.63 29.36
C LEU A 165 -10.47 10.30 29.11
N GLY A 166 -10.47 11.50 28.53
CA GLY A 166 -9.29 12.09 27.90
C GLY A 166 -8.95 11.40 26.57
N GLU A 167 -8.17 12.09 25.73
CA GLU A 167 -7.81 11.61 24.38
C GLU A 167 -7.14 10.23 24.41
N LYS A 168 -6.06 10.08 25.19
CA LYS A 168 -5.29 8.82 25.26
C LYS A 168 -6.17 7.65 25.69
N GLY A 169 -6.93 7.84 26.78
CA GLY A 169 -7.82 6.82 27.31
C GLY A 169 -8.93 6.43 26.32
N TRP A 170 -9.52 7.41 25.63
CA TRP A 170 -10.56 7.12 24.65
C TRP A 170 -10.02 6.39 23.41
N ILE A 171 -8.85 6.80 22.88
CA ILE A 171 -8.22 6.13 21.73
C ILE A 171 -7.85 4.68 22.06
N GLN A 172 -7.34 4.40 23.27
CA GLN A 172 -7.09 3.03 23.74
C GLN A 172 -8.38 2.19 23.70
N ARG A 173 -9.48 2.71 24.25
CA ARG A 173 -10.79 2.02 24.20
C ARG A 173 -11.31 1.84 22.78
N TYR A 174 -11.12 2.83 21.92
CA TYR A 174 -11.52 2.74 20.52
C TYR A 174 -10.78 1.61 19.80
N ILE A 175 -9.47 1.49 19.99
CA ILE A 175 -8.64 0.42 19.41
C ILE A 175 -9.10 -0.94 19.92
N GLU A 176 -9.32 -1.11 21.22
CA GLU A 176 -9.86 -2.34 21.81
C GLU A 176 -11.19 -2.74 21.13
N VAL A 177 -12.15 -1.81 21.04
CA VAL A 177 -13.47 -2.05 20.43
C VAL A 177 -13.35 -2.43 18.96
N ARG A 178 -12.52 -1.72 18.19
CA ARG A 178 -12.35 -1.98 16.76
C ARG A 178 -11.62 -3.29 16.52
N ARG A 179 -10.61 -3.62 17.32
CA ARG A 179 -9.88 -4.88 17.28
C ARG A 179 -10.80 -6.07 17.54
N ASP A 180 -11.59 -6.01 18.62
CA ASP A 180 -12.57 -7.04 18.96
C ASP A 180 -13.61 -7.22 17.86
N TRP A 181 -14.09 -6.12 17.28
CA TRP A 181 -15.04 -6.16 16.17
C TRP A 181 -14.45 -6.81 14.92
N LEU A 182 -13.20 -6.48 14.57
CA LEU A 182 -12.50 -7.09 13.44
C LEU A 182 -12.29 -8.59 13.67
N ALA A 183 -11.84 -8.99 14.86
CA ALA A 183 -11.55 -10.39 15.20
C ALA A 183 -12.81 -11.28 15.23
N ASN A 184 -13.97 -10.70 15.57
CA ASN A 184 -15.23 -11.44 15.72
C ASN A 184 -16.25 -11.12 14.62
N HIS A 185 -15.85 -10.46 13.53
CA HIS A 185 -16.77 -10.11 12.47
C HIS A 185 -17.30 -11.36 11.75
N SER A 186 -18.56 -11.34 11.30
CA SER A 186 -19.12 -12.43 10.49
C SER A 186 -18.42 -12.59 9.12
N ASN A 187 -17.89 -11.48 8.58
CA ASN A 187 -17.00 -11.50 7.42
C ASN A 187 -15.57 -11.82 7.87
N THR A 188 -15.16 -13.08 7.68
CA THR A 188 -13.84 -13.59 8.08
C THR A 188 -12.66 -12.95 7.34
N LEU A 189 -12.90 -12.28 6.19
CA LEU A 189 -11.84 -11.53 5.51
C LEU A 189 -11.34 -10.35 6.36
N LEU A 190 -12.21 -9.76 7.20
CA LEU A 190 -11.84 -8.67 8.10
C LEU A 190 -10.94 -9.14 9.25
N HIS A 191 -10.93 -10.43 9.58
CA HIS A 191 -10.05 -10.95 10.63
C HIS A 191 -8.57 -10.74 10.26
N ARG A 192 -8.26 -10.76 8.96
CA ARG A 192 -6.91 -10.53 8.44
C ARG A 192 -6.42 -9.09 8.62
N THR A 193 -7.27 -8.15 9.03
CA THR A 193 -6.89 -6.74 9.23
C THR A 193 -6.79 -6.35 10.71
N VAL A 194 -6.96 -7.31 11.63
CA VAL A 194 -6.78 -7.12 13.09
C VAL A 194 -5.41 -6.51 13.41
N TYR A 195 -4.36 -6.93 12.68
CA TYR A 195 -2.99 -6.44 12.87
C TYR A 195 -2.88 -4.91 12.86
N ARG A 196 -3.79 -4.19 12.20
CA ARG A 196 -3.77 -2.72 12.15
C ARG A 196 -3.94 -2.13 13.54
N MET A 197 -4.84 -2.73 14.32
CA MET A 197 -5.09 -2.31 15.70
C MET A 197 -3.94 -2.73 16.61
N ASP A 198 -3.37 -3.92 16.37
CA ASP A 198 -2.15 -4.36 17.06
C ASP A 198 -0.99 -3.37 16.82
N SER A 199 -0.79 -2.90 15.59
CA SER A 199 0.26 -1.92 15.27
C SER A 199 0.05 -0.55 15.93
N PHE A 200 -1.21 -0.09 16.08
CA PHE A 200 -1.47 1.12 16.85
C PHE A 200 -1.27 0.90 18.35
N GLN A 201 -1.60 -0.28 18.85
CA GLN A 201 -1.39 -0.66 20.24
C GLN A 201 0.10 -0.70 20.60
N GLU A 202 0.96 -1.21 19.72
CA GLU A 202 2.42 -1.17 19.86
C GLU A 202 2.93 0.27 20.05
N LEU A 203 2.46 1.21 19.22
CA LEU A 203 2.84 2.63 19.34
C LEU A 203 2.34 3.30 20.64
N ILE A 204 1.21 2.83 21.17
CA ILE A 204 0.68 3.28 22.47
C ILE A 204 1.55 2.74 23.60
N GLU A 205 1.99 1.48 23.52
CA GLU A 205 2.87 0.84 24.51
C GLU A 205 4.25 1.49 24.55
N GLU A 206 4.71 2.01 23.42
CA GLU A 206 5.91 2.85 23.31
C GLU A 206 5.70 4.31 23.76
N ASP A 207 4.49 4.70 24.20
CA ASP A 207 4.06 6.06 24.53
C ASP A 207 4.33 7.09 23.40
N ASN A 208 4.37 6.64 22.14
CA ASN A 208 4.67 7.49 20.99
C ASN A 208 3.43 8.20 20.42
N TRP A 209 2.77 9.03 21.24
CA TRP A 209 1.53 9.71 20.87
C TRP A 209 1.70 10.82 19.84
N GLU A 210 2.88 11.42 19.79
CA GLU A 210 3.21 12.49 18.85
C GLU A 210 3.82 11.97 17.54
N LEU A 211 3.97 10.66 17.39
CA LEU A 211 4.62 10.00 16.25
C LEU A 211 6.02 10.57 15.98
N GLU A 212 6.80 10.71 17.04
CA GLU A 212 8.22 11.10 16.96
C GLU A 212 9.01 10.03 16.20
N LEU A 213 9.92 10.50 15.35
CA LEU A 213 10.76 9.63 14.51
C LEU A 213 12.11 9.37 15.18
N PRO A 214 12.72 8.19 14.96
CA PRO A 214 12.18 7.07 14.20
C PRO A 214 11.23 6.20 15.04
N PHE A 215 10.27 5.56 14.38
CA PHE A 215 9.49 4.46 14.97
C PHE A 215 9.37 3.31 13.97
N THR A 216 8.89 2.16 14.44
CA THR A 216 8.64 0.99 13.59
C THR A 216 7.15 0.75 13.48
N CYS A 217 6.66 0.47 12.28
CA CYS A 217 5.30 -0.02 12.07
C CYS A 217 5.38 -1.29 11.24
N ARG A 218 4.89 -2.41 11.79
CA ARG A 218 4.96 -3.73 11.12
C ARG A 218 6.37 -4.15 10.69
N GLY A 219 7.37 -3.86 11.50
CA GLY A 219 8.78 -4.14 11.17
C GLY A 219 9.39 -3.20 10.13
N ILE A 220 8.66 -2.19 9.66
CA ILE A 220 9.15 -1.19 8.70
C ILE A 220 9.50 0.08 9.47
N ALA A 221 10.75 0.52 9.32
CA ALA A 221 11.21 1.76 9.92
C ALA A 221 10.55 2.97 9.24
N VAL A 222 10.01 3.87 10.05
CA VAL A 222 9.52 5.18 9.66
C VAL A 222 10.49 6.22 10.22
N ASN A 223 11.18 6.93 9.33
CA ASN A 223 12.15 7.97 9.63
C ASN A 223 12.07 9.08 8.56
N GLU A 224 12.79 10.19 8.75
CA GLU A 224 12.71 11.33 7.83
C GLU A 224 13.04 10.96 6.38
N LEU A 225 14.06 10.12 6.18
CA LEU A 225 14.46 9.65 4.84
C LEU A 225 13.31 8.86 4.19
N ALA A 226 12.72 7.91 4.93
CA ALA A 226 11.61 7.09 4.47
C ALA A 226 10.33 7.90 4.16
N LEU A 227 10.21 9.13 4.69
CA LEU A 227 9.07 10.03 4.48
C LEU A 227 9.34 11.16 3.45
N THR A 228 10.54 11.21 2.88
CA THR A 228 10.95 12.28 1.95
C THR A 228 11.39 11.76 0.59
N GLU A 229 12.01 10.58 0.54
CA GLU A 229 12.39 9.96 -0.72
C GLU A 229 11.31 8.96 -1.16
N PRO A 230 10.55 9.22 -2.26
CA PRO A 230 9.73 8.19 -2.88
C PRO A 230 10.68 7.06 -3.21
N GLY A 231 10.61 5.99 -2.41
CA GLY A 231 11.47 4.86 -2.59
C GLY A 231 11.29 4.31 -4.00
N ASP A 232 12.16 4.69 -4.92
CA ASP A 232 12.85 3.64 -5.67
C ASP A 232 13.36 2.71 -4.59
N ALA A 233 13.05 1.43 -4.69
CA ALA A 233 13.60 0.43 -3.81
C ALA A 233 15.14 0.45 -3.92
N ARG A 234 15.75 1.36 -3.18
CA ARG A 234 17.15 1.46 -2.81
C ARG A 234 17.12 1.58 -1.30
N ALA A 235 16.67 0.50 -0.66
CA ALA A 235 17.16 0.18 0.66
C ALA A 235 18.69 0.17 0.56
N SER A 236 19.34 1.18 1.15
CA SER A 236 20.71 1.01 1.62
C SER A 236 20.61 -0.03 2.75
N SER A 237 21.36 -1.12 2.73
CA SER A 237 22.79 -1.23 2.48
C SER A 237 23.14 -2.68 2.14
N GLU A 238 24.14 -2.85 1.27
CA GLU A 238 25.07 -3.99 1.25
C GLU A 238 24.48 -5.40 1.03
N SER A 239 23.65 -5.60 0.00
CA SER A 239 23.65 -6.89 -0.71
C SER A 239 23.31 -6.73 -2.20
N ASP A 240 24.38 -6.43 -2.93
CA ASP A 240 24.75 -7.09 -4.17
C ASP A 240 24.05 -6.65 -5.47
N GLU A 241 24.88 -6.35 -6.46
CA GLU A 241 24.61 -5.86 -7.82
C GLU A 241 23.87 -6.91 -8.70
N ARG A 242 22.98 -7.73 -8.13
CA ARG A 242 22.35 -8.85 -8.83
C ARG A 242 21.16 -8.36 -9.65
N ARG A 243 21.30 -8.39 -10.97
CA ARG A 243 20.21 -8.11 -11.92
C ARG A 243 18.99 -9.03 -11.65
N LEU A 244 17.80 -8.50 -11.89
CA LEU A 244 16.55 -9.27 -11.86
C LEU A 244 16.56 -10.32 -12.97
N LEU A 245 16.17 -11.56 -12.65
CA LEU A 245 16.03 -12.64 -13.63
C LEU A 245 14.54 -12.88 -13.92
N ARG A 246 14.18 -12.93 -15.20
CA ARG A 246 12.81 -13.14 -15.67
C ARG A 246 12.80 -13.65 -17.11
N LEU A 247 11.67 -14.17 -17.56
CA LEU A 247 11.51 -14.51 -18.97
C LEU A 247 11.49 -13.23 -19.82
N ARG A 248 12.39 -13.14 -20.80
CA ARG A 248 12.49 -12.04 -21.78
C ARG A 248 13.18 -12.49 -23.05
N THR A 249 13.07 -11.70 -24.11
CA THR A 249 13.79 -11.93 -25.38
C THR A 249 14.86 -10.86 -25.58
N PRO A 250 16.12 -11.23 -25.89
CA PRO A 250 16.68 -12.58 -25.82
C PRO A 250 16.71 -13.11 -24.37
N PHE A 251 16.69 -14.43 -24.19
CA PHE A 251 16.72 -15.06 -22.87
C PHE A 251 17.94 -14.62 -22.07
N GLN A 252 17.75 -14.42 -20.77
CA GLN A 252 18.87 -14.12 -19.87
C GLN A 252 19.75 -15.35 -19.73
N ARG A 253 21.07 -15.14 -19.76
CA ARG A 253 22.07 -16.20 -19.62
C ARG A 253 23.16 -15.75 -18.67
N GLY A 254 23.77 -16.70 -17.96
CA GLY A 254 24.91 -16.44 -17.08
C GLY A 254 24.89 -17.28 -15.82
N GLU A 255 25.94 -17.12 -15.01
CA GLU A 255 26.12 -17.94 -13.82
C GLU A 255 25.11 -17.63 -12.71
N ASP A 256 24.56 -16.41 -12.71
CA ASP A 256 23.43 -16.04 -11.85
C ASP A 256 22.14 -16.81 -12.18
N VAL A 257 21.92 -17.14 -13.45
CA VAL A 257 20.81 -18.01 -13.88
C VAL A 257 21.08 -19.44 -13.49
N LYS A 258 22.32 -19.90 -13.63
CA LYS A 258 22.72 -21.26 -13.29
C LYS A 258 22.59 -21.52 -11.78
N SER A 259 23.08 -20.62 -10.93
CA SER A 259 22.93 -20.73 -9.47
C SER A 259 21.46 -20.72 -9.04
N LEU A 260 20.63 -19.91 -9.69
CA LEU A 260 19.17 -19.96 -9.48
C LEU A 260 18.60 -21.34 -9.85
N GLN A 261 18.96 -21.87 -11.01
CA GLN A 261 18.47 -23.17 -11.46
C GLN A 261 18.91 -24.30 -10.52
N GLU A 262 20.15 -24.26 -10.04
CA GLU A 262 20.68 -25.19 -9.03
C GLU A 262 19.89 -25.11 -7.72
N ALA A 263 19.63 -23.90 -7.20
CA ALA A 263 18.84 -23.71 -5.99
C ALA A 263 17.39 -24.17 -6.15
N LEU A 264 16.77 -23.91 -7.30
CA LEU A 264 15.42 -24.42 -7.61
C LEU A 264 15.38 -25.95 -7.66
N VAL A 265 16.42 -26.59 -8.21
CA VAL A 265 16.55 -28.06 -8.21
C VAL A 265 16.71 -28.61 -6.79
N VAL A 266 17.56 -27.98 -5.97
CA VAL A 266 17.72 -28.32 -4.54
C VAL A 266 16.39 -28.15 -3.78
N ALA A 267 15.63 -27.12 -4.12
CA ALA A 267 14.29 -26.85 -3.58
C ALA A 267 13.20 -27.81 -4.12
N GLY A 268 13.56 -28.81 -4.93
CA GLY A 268 12.66 -29.85 -5.42
C GLY A 268 11.94 -29.52 -6.74
N MET A 269 12.32 -28.46 -7.45
CA MET A 269 11.79 -28.15 -8.77
C MET A 269 12.47 -28.98 -9.86
N SER A 270 11.70 -29.49 -10.81
CA SER A 270 12.23 -30.25 -11.96
C SER A 270 12.53 -29.32 -13.14
N LEU A 271 13.81 -29.02 -13.38
CA LEU A 271 14.29 -28.28 -14.55
C LEU A 271 15.75 -28.65 -14.89
N THR A 272 16.20 -28.29 -16.09
CA THR A 272 17.59 -28.46 -16.51
C THR A 272 18.43 -27.23 -16.12
N VAL A 273 19.58 -27.44 -15.50
CA VAL A 273 20.58 -26.40 -15.21
C VAL A 273 21.39 -26.14 -16.47
N ASP A 274 20.94 -25.21 -17.32
CA ASP A 274 21.57 -24.86 -18.60
C ASP A 274 22.12 -23.41 -18.64
N GLY A 275 21.95 -22.66 -17.54
CA GLY A 275 22.33 -21.26 -17.43
C GLY A 275 21.47 -20.32 -18.29
N ILE A 276 20.29 -20.76 -18.76
CA ILE A 276 19.38 -19.98 -19.61
C ILE A 276 18.02 -19.80 -18.92
N PHE A 277 17.58 -18.54 -18.78
CA PHE A 277 16.28 -18.21 -18.21
C PHE A 277 15.21 -18.30 -19.31
N GLY A 278 14.87 -19.54 -19.65
CA GLY A 278 13.78 -19.88 -20.57
C GLY A 278 12.45 -20.16 -19.85
N PRO A 279 11.39 -20.54 -20.60
CA PRO A 279 10.07 -20.81 -20.03
C PRO A 279 10.07 -21.89 -18.94
N ALA A 280 10.94 -22.89 -19.03
CA ALA A 280 11.09 -23.91 -17.99
C ALA A 280 11.55 -23.32 -16.65
N THR A 281 12.55 -22.42 -16.68
CA THR A 281 13.05 -21.71 -15.50
C THR A 281 11.98 -20.79 -14.91
N GLU A 282 11.22 -20.06 -15.74
CA GLU A 282 10.13 -19.21 -15.25
C GLU A 282 9.03 -20.04 -14.54
N ASN A 283 8.63 -21.17 -15.13
CA ASN A 283 7.62 -22.04 -14.53
C ASN A 283 8.07 -22.58 -13.17
N ALA A 284 9.34 -22.96 -13.04
CA ALA A 284 9.91 -23.38 -11.77
C ALA A 284 9.95 -22.25 -10.73
N VAL A 285 10.32 -21.03 -11.14
CA VAL A 285 10.28 -19.84 -10.27
C VAL A 285 8.86 -19.57 -9.79
N ARG A 286 7.87 -19.60 -10.68
CA ARG A 286 6.45 -19.39 -10.32
C ARG A 286 5.95 -20.46 -9.35
N ALA A 287 6.30 -21.73 -9.59
CA ALA A 287 5.93 -22.83 -8.69
C ALA A 287 6.54 -22.63 -7.30
N TRP A 288 7.82 -22.27 -7.23
CA TRP A 288 8.50 -21.97 -5.97
C TRP A 288 7.89 -20.76 -5.24
N GLN A 289 7.66 -19.65 -5.95
CA GLN A 289 6.99 -18.48 -5.39
C GLN A 289 5.62 -18.84 -4.79
N GLY A 290 4.85 -19.70 -5.47
CA GLY A 290 3.57 -20.19 -4.98
C GLY A 290 3.70 -21.03 -3.69
N GLN A 291 4.72 -21.88 -3.60
CA GLN A 291 5.00 -22.67 -2.39
C GLN A 291 5.41 -21.81 -1.19
N GLN A 292 6.13 -20.71 -1.44
CA GLN A 292 6.62 -19.80 -0.39
C GLN A 292 5.61 -18.69 -0.02
N GLY A 293 4.41 -18.70 -0.60
CA GLY A 293 3.41 -17.65 -0.36
C GLY A 293 3.82 -16.27 -0.89
N LEU A 294 4.75 -16.22 -1.85
CA LEU A 294 5.17 -15.00 -2.53
C LEU A 294 4.20 -14.62 -3.64
N PHE A 295 4.31 -13.38 -4.13
CA PHE A 295 3.62 -12.97 -5.35
C PHE A 295 4.18 -13.74 -6.56
N VAL A 296 3.32 -14.53 -7.22
CA VAL A 296 3.72 -15.46 -8.30
C VAL A 296 3.85 -14.73 -9.63
N ASP A 297 4.97 -14.01 -9.82
CA ASP A 297 5.22 -13.19 -11.00
C ASP A 297 6.26 -13.77 -11.98
N GLY A 298 6.97 -14.83 -11.60
CA GLY A 298 8.03 -15.45 -12.40
C GLY A 298 9.31 -14.62 -12.47
N ILE A 299 9.46 -13.62 -11.58
CA ILE A 299 10.60 -12.71 -11.50
C ILE A 299 11.41 -13.03 -10.25
N VAL A 300 12.69 -13.30 -10.44
CA VAL A 300 13.63 -13.52 -9.34
C VAL A 300 14.22 -12.19 -8.90
N GLY A 301 13.50 -11.54 -7.98
CA GLY A 301 13.97 -10.40 -7.21
C GLY A 301 14.43 -10.78 -5.80
N PRO A 302 14.79 -9.79 -4.96
CA PRO A 302 15.34 -10.03 -3.62
C PRO A 302 14.50 -10.95 -2.74
N ALA A 303 13.17 -10.85 -2.80
CA ALA A 303 12.28 -11.72 -2.04
C ALA A 303 12.37 -13.20 -2.46
N THR A 304 12.43 -13.47 -3.77
CA THR A 304 12.60 -14.84 -4.28
C THR A 304 14.00 -15.37 -4.00
N ARG A 305 15.02 -14.51 -4.12
CA ARG A 305 16.43 -14.80 -3.78
C ARG A 305 16.61 -15.18 -2.32
N ALA A 306 16.04 -14.40 -1.40
CA ALA A 306 16.09 -14.66 0.04
C ALA A 306 15.49 -16.02 0.42
N THR A 307 14.44 -16.48 -0.28
CA THR A 307 13.87 -17.81 -0.02
C THR A 307 14.71 -18.96 -0.55
N LEU A 308 15.57 -18.72 -1.54
CA LEU A 308 16.41 -19.72 -2.20
C LEU A 308 17.87 -19.69 -1.73
N ASP A 309 18.24 -18.72 -0.88
CA ASP A 309 19.61 -18.44 -0.44
C ASP A 309 20.60 -18.21 -1.62
N VAL A 310 20.14 -17.47 -2.65
CA VAL A 310 20.89 -17.14 -3.91
C VAL A 310 20.72 -15.70 -4.37
#